data_AF-S5YVM5-F1
#
_entry.id   AF-S5YVM5-F1
#
_cell.length_a   1.000
_cell.length_b   1.000
_cell.length_c   1.000
_cell.angle_alpha   90.00
_cell.angle_beta   90.00
_cell.angle_gamma   90.00
#
_symmetry.space_group_name_H-M   'P 1'
#
loop_
_entity.id
_entity.type
_entity.pdbx_description
1 polymer ?
#
loop_
_entity_poly.entity_id
_entity_poly.type
_entity_poly.pdbx_seq_one_letter_code
_entity_poly.pdbx_strand_id
1 'polypeptide(L)'
;MAHSPISRHLGPCLALALSLPLLACGDTVTDYPKLAPTDQLLAPPAIPAHAQEAAAAPERVRDGLEAEGRGLKGRAAATGSRPVDNRDLTARAAALRARAEALKQADVPSGGASMTNCPEGQTDCAAPAKE
;
A
#
# COMPACT_ATOMS: atom_id res chain seq x y z
N MET A 1 -2.88 -89.85 -15.78
CA MET A 1 -1.76 -89.01 -15.31
C MET A 1 -1.96 -87.62 -15.89
N ALA A 2 -1.89 -86.49 -15.19
CA ALA A 2 -1.82 -86.18 -13.78
C ALA A 2 -2.05 -84.65 -13.66
N HIS A 3 -2.66 -84.23 -12.55
CA HIS A 3 -2.62 -82.90 -11.92
C HIS A 3 -3.42 -81.71 -12.49
N SER A 4 -4.35 -81.30 -11.60
CA SER A 4 -5.09 -80.05 -11.48
C SER A 4 -4.18 -78.87 -11.01
N PRO A 5 -4.69 -77.85 -10.27
CA PRO A 5 -4.87 -76.46 -10.72
C PRO A 5 -4.00 -75.45 -9.93
N ILE A 6 -3.74 -74.24 -10.44
CA ILE A 6 -3.22 -73.15 -9.60
C ILE A 6 -4.05 -71.88 -9.79
N SER A 7 -4.97 -71.76 -8.83
CA SER A 7 -5.71 -70.58 -8.45
C SER A 7 -4.80 -69.65 -7.61
N ARG A 8 -5.10 -68.34 -7.64
CA ARG A 8 -4.93 -67.39 -6.52
C ARG A 8 -3.52 -66.94 -6.12
N HIS A 9 -2.92 -66.02 -6.88
CA HIS A 9 -1.92 -65.09 -6.30
C HIS A 9 -2.08 -63.62 -6.74
N LEU A 10 -3.19 -63.24 -7.39
CA LEU A 10 -3.43 -61.86 -7.86
C LEU A 10 -3.96 -60.90 -6.76
N GLY A 11 -3.70 -61.21 -5.49
CA GLY A 11 -4.24 -60.49 -4.33
C GLY A 11 -3.25 -59.61 -3.55
N PRO A 12 -2.00 -60.03 -3.27
CA PRO A 12 -1.14 -59.28 -2.34
C PRO A 12 -0.52 -58.03 -2.97
N CYS A 13 -0.32 -58.01 -4.29
CA CYS A 13 0.38 -56.90 -4.95
C CYS A 13 -0.49 -55.63 -5.09
N LEU A 14 -1.82 -55.77 -5.21
CA LEU A 14 -2.69 -54.62 -5.43
C LEU A 14 -2.94 -53.82 -4.14
N ALA A 15 -2.92 -54.48 -2.98
CA ALA A 15 -3.08 -53.84 -1.68
C ALA A 15 -1.86 -52.99 -1.29
N LEU A 16 -0.65 -53.36 -1.74
CA LEU A 16 0.55 -52.57 -1.51
C LEU A 16 0.59 -51.29 -2.36
N ALA A 17 0.00 -51.32 -3.57
CA ALA A 17 0.01 -50.18 -4.47
C ALA A 17 -0.89 -49.02 -3.99
N LEU A 18 -1.95 -49.32 -3.22
CA LEU A 18 -2.93 -48.32 -2.77
C LEU A 18 -2.48 -47.53 -1.53
N SER A 19 -1.43 -47.97 -0.81
CA SER A 19 -0.90 -47.27 0.38
C SER A 19 0.26 -46.32 0.07
N LEU A 20 0.85 -46.38 -1.12
CA LEU A 20 1.91 -45.44 -1.55
C LEU A 20 1.50 -43.95 -1.61
N PRO A 21 0.26 -43.53 -1.96
CA PRO A 21 -0.03 -42.10 -2.09
C PRO A 21 -0.13 -41.37 -0.74
N LEU A 22 -0.28 -42.09 0.38
CA LEU A 22 -0.29 -41.48 1.72
C LEU A 22 1.13 -41.11 2.20
N LEU A 23 2.16 -41.82 1.72
CA LEU A 23 3.56 -41.46 1.98
C LEU A 23 4.02 -40.26 1.14
N ALA A 24 3.37 -40.02 -0.01
CA ALA A 24 3.64 -38.86 -0.86
C ALA A 24 3.06 -37.53 -0.31
N CYS A 25 2.19 -37.58 0.69
CA CYS A 25 1.66 -36.38 1.35
C CYS A 25 2.51 -35.95 2.57
N GLY A 26 3.53 -36.75 2.95
CA GLY A 26 4.34 -36.55 4.16
C GLY A 26 5.81 -36.22 3.92
N ASP A 27 6.29 -36.21 2.67
CA ASP A 27 7.73 -36.17 2.36
C ASP A 27 8.20 -34.90 1.62
N THR A 28 7.46 -33.81 1.72
CA THR A 28 7.89 -32.48 1.24
C THR A 28 8.20 -31.52 2.40
N VAL A 29 8.61 -32.06 3.55
CA VAL A 29 9.12 -31.27 4.69
C VAL A 29 10.48 -30.61 4.37
N THR A 30 11.10 -31.00 3.25
CA THR A 30 12.39 -30.47 2.78
C THR A 30 12.28 -29.13 2.03
N ASP A 31 11.09 -28.72 1.62
CA ASP A 31 10.84 -27.45 0.90
C ASP A 31 10.31 -26.32 1.81
N TYR A 32 10.34 -26.50 3.12
CA TYR A 32 10.05 -25.38 4.02
C TYR A 32 11.23 -24.41 4.03
N PRO A 33 11.01 -23.11 3.70
CA PRO A 33 12.07 -22.13 3.76
C PRO A 33 12.62 -22.08 5.18
N LYS A 34 13.95 -22.06 5.29
CA LYS A 34 14.63 -21.92 6.57
C LYS A 34 14.09 -20.68 7.28
N LEU A 35 13.47 -20.87 8.45
CA LEU A 35 12.92 -19.76 9.23
C LEU A 35 14.06 -18.80 9.60
N ALA A 36 13.74 -17.50 9.56
CA ALA A 36 14.64 -16.50 10.12
C ALA A 36 14.88 -16.82 11.61
N PRO A 37 16.12 -16.62 12.12
CA PRO A 37 16.41 -16.80 13.54
C PRO A 37 15.42 -16.00 14.40
N THR A 38 14.93 -16.60 15.48
CA THR A 38 13.97 -15.94 16.39
C THR A 38 14.53 -14.62 16.93
N ASP A 39 15.84 -14.54 17.19
CA ASP A 39 16.49 -13.31 17.66
C ASP A 39 16.44 -12.19 16.61
N GLN A 40 16.45 -12.52 15.32
CA GLN A 40 16.31 -11.54 14.24
C GLN A 40 14.87 -11.05 14.10
N LEU A 41 13.89 -11.92 14.34
CA LEU A 41 12.46 -11.59 14.27
C LEU A 41 12.01 -10.77 15.48
N LEU A 42 12.62 -10.99 16.64
CA LEU A 42 12.30 -10.28 17.88
C LEU A 42 13.24 -9.10 18.15
N ALA A 43 14.22 -8.86 17.28
CA ALA A 43 15.08 -7.69 17.38
C ALA A 43 14.23 -6.41 17.28
N PRO A 44 14.47 -5.40 18.14
CA PRO A 44 13.79 -4.12 18.01
C PRO A 44 14.14 -3.50 16.64
N PRO A 45 13.16 -2.89 15.96
CA PRO A 45 13.43 -2.22 14.69
C PRO A 45 14.44 -1.10 14.89
N ALA A 46 15.35 -0.95 13.93
CA ALA A 46 16.31 0.14 13.97
C ALA A 46 15.57 1.49 13.94
N ILE A 47 15.84 2.34 14.93
CA ILE A 47 15.29 3.70 14.97
C ILE A 47 16.08 4.57 13.98
N PRO A 48 15.43 5.17 12.98
CA PRO A 48 16.13 6.01 12.01
C PRO A 48 16.72 7.26 12.69
N ALA A 49 17.80 7.81 12.12
CA ALA A 49 18.53 8.93 12.72
C ALA A 49 17.64 10.16 13.02
N HIS A 50 16.66 10.45 12.17
CA HIS A 50 15.73 11.56 12.36
C HIS A 50 14.70 11.33 13.49
N ALA A 51 14.55 10.09 13.98
CA ALA A 51 13.60 9.75 15.05
C ALA A 51 14.29 9.52 16.41
N GLN A 52 15.60 9.77 16.51
CA GLN A 52 16.37 9.54 17.74
C GLN A 52 15.85 10.39 18.90
N GLU A 53 15.46 11.63 18.65
CA GLU A 53 14.87 12.50 19.68
C GLU A 53 13.52 11.96 20.17
N ALA A 54 12.69 11.46 19.26
CA ALA A 54 11.41 10.84 19.61
C ALA A 54 11.58 9.54 20.40
N ALA A 55 12.62 8.75 20.10
CA ALA A 55 12.96 7.55 20.85
C ALA A 55 13.54 7.85 22.24
N ALA A 56 14.32 8.92 22.37
CA ALA A 56 14.91 9.34 23.64
C ALA A 56 13.87 9.93 24.62
N ALA A 57 12.81 10.55 24.10
CA ALA A 57 11.78 11.20 24.90
C ALA A 57 10.36 11.04 24.32
N PRO A 58 9.81 9.80 24.28
CA PRO A 58 8.52 9.52 23.64
C PRO A 58 7.37 10.31 24.27
N GLU A 59 7.42 10.52 25.59
CA GLU A 59 6.38 11.25 26.30
C GLU A 59 6.35 12.73 25.94
N ARG A 60 7.51 13.35 25.67
CA ARG A 60 7.56 14.75 25.21
C ARG A 60 6.90 14.93 23.85
N VAL A 61 7.12 13.99 22.93
CA VAL A 61 6.50 14.00 21.61
C VAL A 61 4.99 13.81 21.74
N ARG A 62 4.55 12.84 22.57
CA ARG A 62 3.12 12.61 22.83
C ARG A 62 2.46 13.85 23.41
N ASP A 63 3.03 14.43 24.47
CA ASP A 63 2.45 15.57 25.16
C ASP A 63 2.38 16.81 24.25
N GLY A 64 3.40 17.00 23.40
CA GLY A 64 3.42 18.05 22.37
C GLY A 64 2.30 17.87 21.34
N LEU A 65 2.17 16.68 20.76
CA LEU A 65 1.11 16.36 19.80
C LEU A 65 -0.30 16.49 20.41
N GLU A 66 -0.47 16.08 21.67
CA GLU A 66 -1.73 16.26 22.39
C GLU A 66 -2.07 17.74 22.61
N ALA A 67 -1.08 18.55 22.99
CA ALA A 67 -1.26 19.99 23.18
C ALA A 67 -1.64 20.68 21.86
N GLU A 68 -0.96 20.34 20.77
CA GLU A 68 -1.30 20.83 19.44
C GLU A 68 -2.70 20.38 19.01
N GLY A 69 -3.05 19.12 19.26
CA GLY A 69 -4.37 18.57 19.00
C GLY A 69 -5.47 19.32 19.75
N ARG A 70 -5.26 19.66 21.03
CA ARG A 70 -6.18 20.51 21.81
C ARG A 70 -6.29 21.91 21.19
N GLY A 71 -5.18 22.51 20.79
CA GLY A 71 -5.16 23.82 20.13
C GLY A 71 -5.94 23.83 18.82
N LEU A 72 -5.75 22.82 17.97
CA LEU A 72 -6.48 22.65 16.71
C LEU A 72 -7.98 22.46 16.94
N LYS A 73 -8.38 21.60 17.88
CA LYS A 73 -9.78 21.40 18.25
C LYS A 73 -10.42 22.69 18.77
N GLY A 74 -9.72 23.43 19.61
CA GLY A 74 -10.18 24.73 20.12
C GLY A 74 -10.41 25.74 18.99
N ARG A 75 -9.47 25.85 18.04
CA ARG A 75 -9.63 26.72 16.87
C ARG A 75 -10.81 26.30 16.00
N ALA A 76 -10.94 25.00 15.70
CA ALA A 76 -12.06 24.48 14.90
C ALA A 76 -13.42 24.75 15.55
N ALA A 77 -13.51 24.64 16.88
CA ALA A 77 -14.72 25.00 17.62
C ALA A 77 -15.01 26.50 17.54
N ALA A 78 -13.99 27.35 17.69
CA ALA A 78 -14.13 28.80 17.63
C ALA A 78 -14.54 29.31 16.23
N THR A 79 -14.08 28.66 15.16
CA THR A 79 -14.44 29.01 13.77
C THR A 79 -15.75 28.37 13.31
N GLY A 80 -16.40 27.55 14.16
CA GLY A 80 -17.58 26.78 13.75
C GLY A 80 -17.31 25.82 12.60
N SER A 81 -16.05 25.41 12.41
CA SER A 81 -15.65 24.53 11.31
C SER A 81 -16.34 23.18 11.46
N ARG A 82 -17.37 22.97 10.64
CA ARG A 82 -18.05 21.67 10.53
C ARG A 82 -17.13 20.69 9.79
N PRO A 83 -17.17 19.40 10.14
CA PRO A 83 -16.57 18.36 9.30
C PRO A 83 -17.08 18.53 7.86
N VAL A 84 -16.16 18.55 6.91
CA VAL A 84 -16.53 18.70 5.50
C VAL A 84 -17.30 17.46 5.05
N ASP A 85 -18.47 17.65 4.42
CA ASP A 85 -19.25 16.53 3.86
C ASP A 85 -18.50 15.94 2.65
N ASN A 86 -18.20 14.65 2.70
CA ASN A 86 -17.54 13.92 1.61
C ASN A 86 -18.30 14.04 0.28
N ARG A 87 -19.62 14.20 0.31
CA ARG A 87 -20.43 14.42 -0.90
C ARG A 87 -20.13 15.77 -1.55
N ASP A 88 -19.95 16.81 -0.76
CA ASP A 88 -19.58 18.15 -1.26
C ASP A 88 -18.17 18.12 -1.87
N LEU A 89 -17.20 17.46 -1.21
CA LEU A 89 -15.87 17.26 -1.79
C LEU A 89 -15.91 16.47 -3.09
N THR A 90 -16.72 15.41 -3.16
CA THR A 90 -16.89 14.60 -4.36
C THR A 90 -17.45 15.42 -5.51
N ALA A 91 -18.49 16.24 -5.24
CA ALA A 91 -19.08 17.13 -6.22
C ALA A 91 -18.08 18.18 -6.73
N ARG A 92 -17.31 18.80 -5.83
CA ARG A 92 -16.26 19.76 -6.18
C ARG A 92 -15.15 19.11 -7.02
N ALA A 93 -14.70 17.92 -6.63
CA ALA A 93 -13.70 17.18 -7.39
C ALA A 93 -14.21 16.80 -8.79
N ALA A 94 -15.47 16.41 -8.93
CA ALA A 94 -16.09 16.15 -10.23
C ALA A 94 -16.14 17.43 -11.09
N ALA A 95 -16.56 18.56 -10.51
CA ALA A 95 -16.59 19.85 -11.20
C ALA A 95 -15.19 20.30 -11.66
N LEU A 96 -14.16 20.10 -10.83
CA LEU A 96 -12.77 20.40 -11.18
C LEU A 96 -12.27 19.53 -12.33
N ARG A 97 -12.56 18.22 -12.31
CA ARG A 97 -12.20 17.32 -13.43
C ARG A 97 -12.90 17.72 -14.72
N ALA A 98 -14.19 18.06 -14.66
CA ALA A 98 -14.95 18.51 -15.83
C ALA A 98 -14.36 19.80 -16.41
N ARG A 99 -13.98 20.77 -15.56
CA ARG A 99 -13.30 22.00 -16.01
C ARG A 99 -11.94 21.70 -16.63
N ALA A 100 -11.14 20.84 -16.00
CA ALA A 100 -9.84 20.44 -16.55
C ALA A 100 -9.99 19.78 -17.92
N GLU A 101 -11.02 18.94 -18.10
CA GLU A 101 -11.29 18.29 -19.38
C GLU A 101 -11.76 19.29 -20.44
N ALA A 102 -12.64 20.22 -20.07
CA ALA A 102 -13.05 21.32 -20.94
C ALA A 102 -11.85 22.19 -21.36
N LEU A 103 -10.90 22.44 -20.45
CA LEU A 103 -9.68 23.19 -20.75
C LEU A 103 -8.72 22.43 -21.69
N LYS A 104 -8.67 21.09 -21.64
CA LYS A 104 -7.89 20.30 -22.59
C LYS A 104 -8.49 20.30 -23.99
N GLN A 105 -9.82 20.35 -24.07
CA GLN A 105 -10.56 20.31 -25.33
C GLN A 105 -10.76 21.70 -25.94
N ALA A 106 -10.66 22.75 -25.11
CA ALA A 106 -10.58 24.11 -25.60
C ALA A 106 -9.26 24.28 -26.35
N ASP A 107 -9.33 24.45 -27.66
CA ASP A 107 -8.23 25.01 -28.43
C ASP A 107 -7.90 26.37 -27.81
N VAL A 108 -6.80 26.42 -27.05
CA VAL A 108 -6.24 27.69 -26.61
C VAL A 108 -5.89 28.41 -27.91
N PRO A 109 -6.48 29.59 -28.21
CA PRO A 109 -6.08 30.32 -29.40
C PRO A 109 -4.57 30.52 -29.32
N SER A 110 -3.87 29.92 -30.29
CA SER A 110 -2.43 30.06 -30.53
C SER A 110 -2.12 31.52 -30.84
N GLY A 111 -2.12 32.32 -29.78
CA GLY A 111 -2.06 33.78 -29.80
C GLY A 111 -1.89 34.38 -28.40
N GLY A 112 -1.98 33.58 -27.34
CA GLY A 112 -1.54 33.94 -26.00
C GLY A 112 -0.32 33.11 -25.62
N ALA A 113 0.84 33.77 -25.51
CA ALA A 113 2.14 33.29 -25.03
C ALA A 113 2.21 31.79 -24.66
N SER A 114 2.76 31.03 -25.60
CA SER A 114 3.42 29.75 -25.37
C SER A 114 4.20 29.78 -24.04
N MET A 115 3.66 29.14 -22.99
CA MET A 115 4.34 28.93 -21.70
C MET A 115 5.48 27.89 -21.81
N THR A 116 6.01 27.72 -23.02
CA THR A 116 6.96 26.67 -23.40
C THR A 116 8.41 27.11 -23.23
N ASN A 117 8.66 28.33 -22.72
CA ASN A 117 9.99 28.84 -22.41
C ASN A 117 10.05 29.50 -21.02
N CYS A 118 9.51 28.85 -19.97
CA CYS A 118 9.99 29.16 -18.62
C CYS A 118 11.14 28.19 -18.30
N PRO A 119 12.40 28.66 -18.26
CA PRO A 119 13.53 27.82 -17.88
C PRO A 119 13.35 27.30 -16.45
N GLU A 120 13.82 26.09 -16.19
CA GLU A 120 13.72 25.47 -14.87
C GLU A 120 14.30 26.40 -13.78
N GLY A 121 13.48 26.71 -12.76
CA GLY A 121 13.91 27.48 -11.59
C GLY A 121 13.38 28.91 -11.45
N GLN A 122 12.51 29.40 -12.35
CA GLN A 122 11.84 30.70 -12.17
C GLN A 122 10.36 30.56 -11.79
N THR A 123 9.97 31.25 -10.71
CA THR A 123 8.59 31.32 -10.20
C THR A 123 7.79 32.50 -10.77
N ASP A 124 8.45 33.46 -11.41
CA ASP A 124 7.85 34.72 -11.86
C ASP A 124 7.72 34.77 -13.39
N CYS A 125 6.99 33.81 -13.97
CA CYS A 125 6.58 33.92 -15.37
C CYS A 125 5.53 35.06 -15.46
N ALA A 126 5.95 36.25 -15.89
CA ALA A 126 5.08 37.42 -15.97
C ALA A 126 3.95 37.22 -16.99
N ALA A 127 2.70 37.50 -16.58
CA ALA A 127 1.57 37.54 -17.49
C ALA A 127 1.71 38.73 -18.47
N PRO A 128 1.26 38.60 -19.73
CA PRO A 128 1.38 39.69 -20.71
C PRO A 128 0.56 40.91 -20.25
N ALA A 129 1.14 42.10 -20.46
CA ALA A 129 0.51 43.38 -20.16
C ALA A 129 -0.80 43.54 -20.95
N LYS A 130 -1.82 44.09 -20.29
CA LYS A 130 -3.08 44.47 -20.94
C LYS A 130 -2.85 45.77 -21.72
N GLU A 131 -3.17 45.75 -23.02
CA GLU A 131 -3.36 46.95 -23.83
C GLU A 131 -4.87 47.24 -23.94
#